data_AF-A0A374JNH5-F1
#
_entry.id   AF-A0A374JNH5-F1
#
_cell.length_a   1.000
_cell.length_b   1.000
_cell.length_c   1.000
_cell.angle_alpha   90.00
_cell.angle_beta   90.00
_cell.angle_gamma   90.00
#
_symmetry.space_group_name_H-M   'P 1'
#
loop_
_entity.id
_entity.type
_entity.pdbx_description
1 polymer ?
#
loop_
_entity_poly.entity_id
_entity_poly.type
_entity_poly.pdbx_seq_one_letter_code
_entity_poly.pdbx_strand_id
1 'polypeptide(L)'
;MCASIFLSENERRNVLVTPEGKFKADLKKEIEHRFPGSMVIHLDATERQGIPDLLILYRDKWAALEGKESKRASHRPNQDYYVNLMDKMSYAAFIYPENKEEILDELQSAFETGRPSRAFLGE
;
A
#
# COMPACT_ATOMS: atom_id res chain seq x y z
N MET A 1 26.46 21.11 -9.71
CA MET A 1 25.48 20.75 -10.75
C MET A 1 25.72 19.30 -11.14
N CYS A 2 24.91 18.37 -10.63
CA CYS A 2 24.98 16.97 -11.04
C CYS A 2 24.01 16.79 -12.21
N ALA A 3 24.56 16.66 -13.41
CA ALA A 3 23.80 16.28 -14.59
C ALA A 3 23.61 14.75 -14.58
N SER A 4 22.45 14.33 -15.08
CA SER A 4 21.98 12.93 -15.22
C SER A 4 21.42 12.41 -13.90
N ILE A 5 20.13 12.12 -13.77
CA ILE A 5 19.40 11.17 -14.60
C ILE A 5 17.94 11.64 -14.73
N PHE A 6 17.60 12.26 -15.87
CA PHE A 6 16.24 12.22 -16.39
C PHE A 6 16.20 10.94 -17.25
N LEU A 7 15.86 9.79 -16.65
CA LEU A 7 15.46 8.65 -17.47
C LEU A 7 14.20 9.07 -18.23
N SER A 8 14.22 8.90 -19.54
CA SER A 8 13.01 9.03 -20.34
C SER A 8 11.91 8.16 -19.73
N GLU A 9 10.65 8.60 -19.75
CA GLU A 9 9.53 7.76 -19.29
C GLU A 9 9.51 6.39 -19.97
N ASN A 10 10.15 6.27 -21.13
CA ASN A 10 10.27 5.05 -21.91
C ASN A 10 11.29 4.05 -21.32
N GLU A 11 12.39 4.52 -20.70
CA GLU A 11 13.37 3.63 -20.03
C GLU A 11 12.87 3.11 -18.69
N ARG A 12 12.01 3.87 -17.99
CA ARG A 12 11.31 3.37 -16.78
C ARG A 12 10.32 2.25 -17.06
N ARG A 13 9.83 2.11 -18.30
CA ARG A 13 8.85 1.07 -18.71
C ARG A 13 9.48 -0.28 -19.08
N ASN A 14 10.81 -0.37 -19.20
CA ASN A 14 11.49 -1.61 -19.63
C ASN A 14 12.02 -2.48 -18.47
N VAL A 15 11.65 -2.18 -17.23
CA VAL A 15 11.88 -3.08 -16.09
C VAL A 15 10.94 -4.28 -16.25
N LEU A 16 11.48 -5.50 -16.18
CA LEU A 16 10.67 -6.74 -16.18
C LEU A 16 9.53 -6.59 -15.17
N VAL A 17 8.30 -6.49 -15.69
CA VAL A 17 7.10 -6.32 -14.86
C VAL A 17 6.80 -7.67 -14.22
N THR A 18 7.09 -7.80 -12.93
CA THR A 18 6.72 -8.99 -12.16
C THR A 18 5.20 -9.07 -11.99
N PRO A 19 4.60 -10.26 -11.82
CA PRO A 19 3.17 -10.39 -11.53
C PRO A 19 2.73 -9.57 -10.31
N GLU A 20 3.53 -9.60 -9.23
CA GLU A 20 3.32 -8.77 -8.03
C GLU A 20 3.38 -7.27 -8.34
N GLY A 21 4.37 -6.83 -9.13
CA GLY A 21 4.52 -5.43 -9.53
C GLY A 21 3.35 -4.94 -10.39
N LYS A 22 2.89 -5.78 -11.33
CA LYS A 22 1.69 -5.50 -12.13
C LYS A 22 0.45 -5.39 -11.26
N PHE A 23 0.25 -6.36 -10.36
CA PHE A 23 -0.87 -6.37 -9.44
C PHE A 23 -0.92 -5.09 -8.60
N LYS A 24 0.22 -4.67 -8.01
CA LYS A 24 0.31 -3.43 -7.24
C LYS A 24 0.03 -2.18 -8.06
N ALA A 25 0.53 -2.13 -9.31
CA ALA A 25 0.28 -1.01 -10.20
C ALA A 25 -1.20 -0.86 -10.58
N ASP A 26 -1.89 -1.98 -10.81
CA ASP A 26 -3.32 -1.99 -11.12
C ASP A 26 -4.16 -1.70 -9.86
N LEU A 27 -3.79 -2.29 -8.71
CA LEU A 27 -4.40 -2.03 -7.41
C LEU A 27 -4.35 -0.54 -7.04
N LYS A 28 -3.22 0.14 -7.28
CA LYS A 28 -3.11 1.58 -7.06
C LYS A 28 -4.20 2.36 -7.81
N LYS A 29 -4.39 2.08 -9.11
CA LYS A 29 -5.39 2.78 -9.94
C LYS A 29 -6.80 2.50 -9.44
N GLU A 30 -7.06 1.28 -9.01
CA GLU A 30 -8.35 0.86 -8.49
C GLU A 30 -8.69 1.55 -7.16
N ILE A 31 -7.72 1.68 -6.24
CA ILE A 31 -7.87 2.42 -4.99
C ILE A 31 -8.14 3.91 -5.28
N GLU A 32 -7.38 4.54 -6.18
CA GLU A 32 -7.58 5.94 -6.56
C GLU A 32 -8.96 6.18 -7.21
N HIS A 33 -9.48 5.18 -7.94
CA HIS A 33 -10.82 5.21 -8.52
C HIS A 33 -11.93 5.01 -7.46
N ARG A 34 -11.78 4.03 -6.58
CA ARG A 34 -12.76 3.69 -5.53
C ARG A 34 -12.83 4.74 -4.43
N PHE A 35 -11.72 5.41 -4.14
CA PHE A 35 -11.62 6.46 -3.12
C PHE A 35 -11.14 7.77 -3.74
N PRO A 36 -12.00 8.51 -4.46
CA PRO A 36 -11.63 9.77 -5.10
C PRO A 36 -11.05 10.78 -4.09
N GLY A 37 -9.84 11.26 -4.37
CA GLY A 37 -9.08 12.15 -3.49
C GLY A 37 -8.14 11.46 -2.52
N SER A 38 -8.01 10.13 -2.59
CA SER A 38 -6.94 9.40 -1.88
C SER A 38 -5.56 9.68 -2.50
N MET A 39 -4.52 9.58 -1.67
CA MET A 39 -3.13 9.56 -2.11
C MET A 39 -2.57 8.16 -1.89
N VAL A 40 -2.07 7.51 -2.95
CA VAL A 40 -1.45 6.17 -2.86
C VAL A 40 0.05 6.28 -3.12
N ILE A 41 0.84 6.01 -2.08
CA ILE A 41 2.29 6.20 -2.00
C ILE A 41 2.96 4.83 -1.89
N HIS A 42 4.05 4.61 -2.62
CA HIS A 42 4.88 3.42 -2.43
C HIS A 42 5.86 3.68 -1.29
N LEU A 43 5.93 2.77 -0.31
CA LEU A 43 6.92 2.84 0.76
C LEU A 43 8.22 2.18 0.31
N ASP A 44 9.34 2.75 0.76
CA ASP A 44 10.66 2.26 0.38
C ASP A 44 11.15 1.18 1.35
N ALA A 45 11.15 -0.07 0.90
CA ALA A 45 11.65 -1.21 1.67
C ALA A 45 13.17 -1.15 1.93
N THR A 46 13.93 -0.32 1.21
CA THR A 46 15.37 -0.10 1.45
C THR A 46 15.61 0.78 2.68
N GLU A 47 14.69 1.70 2.98
CA GLU A 47 14.71 2.53 4.18
C GLU A 47 14.20 1.75 5.42
N ARG A 48 13.23 0.84 5.22
CA ARG A 48 12.67 0.03 6.32
C ARG A 48 12.25 -1.37 5.84
N GLN A 49 13.10 -2.36 6.08
CA GLN A 49 12.84 -3.74 5.66
C GLN A 49 11.51 -4.29 6.22
N GLY A 50 10.65 -4.76 5.33
CA GLY A 50 9.37 -5.39 5.66
C GLY A 50 8.22 -4.41 5.85
N ILE A 51 8.42 -3.11 5.67
CA ILE A 51 7.31 -2.14 5.63
C ILE A 51 6.36 -2.47 4.46
N PRO A 52 5.02 -2.32 4.61
CA PRO A 52 4.08 -2.63 3.55
C PRO A 52 4.34 -1.82 2.28
N ASP A 53 4.10 -2.41 1.11
CA ASP A 53 4.35 -1.76 -0.18
C ASP A 53 3.63 -0.41 -0.39
N LEU A 54 2.35 -0.33 -0.02
CA LEU A 54 1.49 0.82 -0.31
C LEU A 54 1.00 1.49 0.97
N LEU A 55 1.14 2.81 1.05
CA LEU A 55 0.46 3.67 2.01
C LEU A 55 -0.65 4.44 1.30
N ILE A 56 -1.85 4.39 1.86
CA ILE A 56 -3.04 5.06 1.34
C ILE A 56 -3.45 6.12 2.37
N LEU A 57 -3.47 7.38 1.97
CA LEU A 57 -4.00 8.47 2.78
C LEU A 57 -5.36 8.88 2.21
N TYR A 58 -6.39 8.92 3.05
CA TYR A 58 -7.73 9.30 2.64
C TYR A 58 -8.44 10.08 3.74
N ARG A 59 -8.70 11.37 3.48
CA ARG A 59 -9.27 12.31 4.45
C ARG A 59 -8.44 12.35 5.74
N ASP A 60 -9.03 11.95 6.86
CA ASP A 60 -8.45 11.91 8.20
C ASP A 60 -7.97 10.50 8.59
N LYS A 61 -7.81 9.60 7.63
CA LYS A 61 -7.44 8.20 7.84
C LYS A 61 -6.34 7.75 6.91
N TRP A 62 -5.73 6.63 7.27
CA TRP A 62 -4.73 5.98 6.44
C TRP A 62 -4.83 4.46 6.51
N ALA A 63 -4.32 3.78 5.49
CA ALA A 63 -4.22 2.33 5.44
C ALA A 63 -2.89 1.92 4.82
N ALA A 64 -2.41 0.72 5.13
CA ALA A 64 -1.21 0.17 4.52
C ALA A 64 -1.47 -1.22 3.94
N LEU A 65 -1.09 -1.45 2.69
CA LEU A 65 -1.30 -2.74 2.02
C LEU A 65 0.04 -3.32 1.58
N GLU A 66 0.26 -4.60 1.90
CA GLU A 66 1.37 -5.39 1.41
C GLU A 66 0.89 -6.28 0.25
N GLY A 67 1.37 -6.01 -0.96
CA GLY A 67 0.89 -6.66 -2.17
C GLY A 67 1.65 -7.95 -2.47
N LYS A 68 0.93 -9.03 -2.76
CA LYS A 68 1.49 -10.33 -3.15
C LYS A 68 0.95 -10.79 -4.50
N GLU A 69 1.74 -11.61 -5.20
CA GLU A 69 1.31 -12.20 -6.46
C GLU A 69 0.20 -13.25 -6.31
N SER A 70 0.10 -13.89 -5.14
CA SER A 70 -0.93 -14.89 -4.83
C SER A 70 -1.02 -15.15 -3.34
N LYS A 71 -2.07 -15.87 -2.92
CA LYS A 71 -2.24 -16.37 -1.54
C LYS A 71 -1.08 -17.25 -1.04
N ARG A 72 -0.36 -17.90 -1.96
CA ARG A 72 0.74 -18.84 -1.63
C ARG A 72 2.11 -18.18 -1.65
N ALA A 73 2.19 -16.90 -2.03
CA ALA A 73 3.45 -16.17 -2.04
C ALA A 73 4.03 -16.09 -0.63
N SER A 74 5.34 -16.35 -0.50
CA SER A 74 5.99 -16.29 0.80
C SER A 74 6.12 -14.85 1.30
N HIS A 75 6.00 -14.68 2.61
CA HIS A 75 6.27 -13.40 3.26
C HIS A 75 7.78 -13.21 3.40
N ARG A 76 8.24 -11.98 3.19
CA ARG A 76 9.62 -11.57 3.46
C ARG A 76 9.80 -11.28 4.96
N PRO A 77 11.04 -11.27 5.47
CA PRO A 77 11.30 -10.92 6.87
C PRO A 77 10.60 -9.63 7.30
N ASN A 78 10.05 -9.65 8.51
CA ASN A 78 9.36 -8.53 9.17
C ASN A 78 8.04 -8.04 8.54
N GLN A 79 7.59 -8.60 7.42
CA GLN A 79 6.33 -8.19 6.80
C GLN A 79 5.14 -8.44 7.72
N ASP A 80 5.04 -9.65 8.30
CA ASP A 80 4.00 -9.97 9.27
C ASP A 80 4.05 -9.02 10.48
N TYR A 81 5.25 -8.66 10.94
CA TYR A 81 5.40 -7.73 12.05
C TYR A 81 4.84 -6.35 11.72
N TYR A 82 5.20 -5.76 10.57
CA TYR A 82 4.76 -4.42 10.21
C TYR A 82 3.29 -4.35 9.82
N VAL A 83 2.78 -5.35 9.09
CA VAL A 83 1.34 -5.44 8.78
C VAL A 83 0.55 -5.48 10.09
N ASN A 84 0.90 -6.37 11.03
CA ASN A 84 0.22 -6.46 12.32
C ASN A 84 0.38 -5.20 13.19
N LEU A 85 1.51 -4.51 13.11
CA LEU A 85 1.75 -3.28 13.86
C LEU A 85 0.90 -2.12 13.32
N MET A 86 0.86 -1.96 11.99
CA MET A 86 0.14 -0.87 11.33
C MET A 86 -1.39 -1.08 11.36
N ASP A 87 -1.84 -2.33 11.34
CA ASP A 87 -3.26 -2.67 11.47
C ASP A 87 -3.83 -2.26 12.84
N LYS A 88 -3.03 -2.35 13.89
CA LYS A 88 -3.41 -1.85 15.23
C LYS A 88 -3.54 -0.32 15.30
N MET A 89 -2.91 0.41 14.38
CA MET A 89 -2.92 1.88 14.37
C MET A 89 -4.06 2.46 13.54
N SER A 90 -4.35 1.83 12.39
CA SER A 90 -5.45 2.23 11.51
C SER A 90 -6.03 1.00 10.80
N TYR A 91 -5.52 0.66 9.62
CA TYR A 91 -5.86 -0.56 8.90
C TYR A 91 -4.65 -1.01 8.09
N ALA A 92 -4.30 -2.30 8.17
CA ALA A 92 -3.29 -2.85 7.29
C ALA A 92 -3.52 -4.33 7.00
N ALA A 93 -3.27 -4.73 5.76
CA ALA A 93 -3.52 -6.10 5.33
C ALA A 93 -2.56 -6.56 4.24
N PHE A 94 -2.39 -7.88 4.14
CA PHE A 94 -1.88 -8.52 2.93
C PHE A 94 -2.98 -8.58 1.88
N ILE A 95 -2.64 -8.22 0.64
CA ILE A 95 -3.57 -8.23 -0.48
C ILE A 95 -2.96 -8.92 -1.69
N TYR A 96 -3.75 -9.76 -2.34
CA TYR A 96 -3.40 -10.53 -3.54
C TYR A 96 -4.67 -10.75 -4.38
N PRO A 97 -4.57 -11.23 -5.63
CA PRO A 97 -5.72 -11.35 -6.52
C PRO A 97 -6.91 -12.10 -5.90
N GLU A 98 -6.66 -13.14 -5.11
CA GLU A 98 -7.70 -14.01 -4.55
C GLU A 98 -8.49 -13.41 -3.38
N ASN A 99 -7.94 -12.43 -2.65
CA ASN A 99 -8.64 -11.74 -1.55
C ASN A 99 -8.88 -10.25 -1.83
N LYS A 100 -8.56 -9.77 -3.04
CA LYS A 100 -8.55 -8.33 -3.37
C LYS A 100 -9.87 -7.63 -3.03
N GLU A 101 -10.99 -8.18 -3.48
CA GLU A 101 -12.31 -7.54 -3.23
C GLU A 101 -12.66 -7.51 -1.74
N GLU A 102 -12.41 -8.60 -1.01
CA GLU A 102 -12.62 -8.67 0.45
C GLU A 102 -11.81 -7.58 1.17
N ILE A 103 -10.52 -7.44 0.84
CA ILE A 103 -9.66 -6.42 1.45
C ILE A 103 -10.06 -4.99 1.06
N LEU A 104 -10.55 -4.77 -0.16
CA LEU A 104 -11.03 -3.46 -0.60
C LEU A 104 -12.38 -3.08 0.07
N ASP A 105 -13.23 -4.06 0.35
CA ASP A 105 -14.48 -3.88 1.11
C ASP A 105 -14.21 -3.58 2.60
N GLU A 106 -13.25 -4.28 3.20
CA GLU A 106 -12.74 -3.98 4.54
C GLU A 106 -12.10 -2.59 4.61
N LEU A 107 -11.28 -2.23 3.61
CA LEU A 107 -10.68 -0.91 3.49
C LEU A 107 -11.75 0.20 3.40
N GLN A 108 -12.80 -0.02 2.60
CA GLN A 108 -13.92 0.92 2.53
C GLN A 108 -14.59 1.09 3.90
N SER A 109 -14.86 -0.02 4.59
CA SER A 109 -15.44 0.00 5.94
C SER A 109 -14.53 0.74 6.93
N ALA A 110 -13.22 0.52 6.87
CA ALA A 110 -12.23 1.22 7.69
C ALA A 110 -12.22 2.73 7.42
N PHE A 111 -12.39 3.16 6.16
CA PHE A 111 -12.48 4.57 5.81
C PHE A 111 -13.82 5.23 6.16
N GLU A 112 -14.92 4.48 6.22
CA GLU A 112 -16.25 5.02 6.54
C GLU A 112 -16.56 5.05 8.05
N THR A 113 -16.05 4.11 8.83
CA THR A 113 -16.32 4.04 10.29
C THR A 113 -15.69 5.22 11.02
N GLY A 114 -16.47 6.27 11.33
CA GLY A 114 -16.04 7.61 11.76
C GLY A 114 -15.26 7.76 13.08
N ARG A 115 -14.36 6.84 13.42
CA ARG A 115 -13.30 7.11 14.39
C ARG A 115 -12.19 7.88 13.68
N PRO A 116 -11.94 9.15 14.02
CA PRO A 116 -10.74 9.82 13.54
C PRO A 116 -9.52 8.97 13.92
N SER A 117 -8.53 8.88 13.03
CA SER A 117 -7.22 8.36 13.44
C SER A 117 -6.82 9.15 14.68
N ARG A 118 -6.58 8.44 15.81
CA ARG A 118 -6.46 9.05 17.14
C ARG A 118 -5.58 10.30 17.02
N ALA A 119 -6.18 11.49 17.11
CA ALA A 119 -5.44 12.67 17.44
C ALA A 119 -4.72 12.31 18.74
N PHE A 120 -3.40 12.44 18.75
CA PHE A 120 -2.63 12.44 19.98
C PHE A 120 -3.26 13.51 20.87
N LEU A 121 -4.18 13.12 21.76
CA LEU A 121 -4.49 13.88 22.95
C LEU A 121 -3.27 13.69 23.82
N GLY A 122 -2.30 14.58 23.63
CA GLY A 122 -1.24 14.79 24.61
C GLY A 122 -1.91 15.32 25.87
N GLU A 123 -1.97 14.47 26.89
CA GLU A 123 -1.84 14.91 28.28
C GLU A 123 -0.35 14.96 28.64
#